data_AF-M4BBY3-F1
#
_entry.id   AF-M4BBY3-F1
#
_cell.length_a   1.000
_cell.length_b   1.000
_cell.length_c   1.000
_cell.angle_alpha   90.00
_cell.angle_beta   90.00
_cell.angle_gamma   90.00
#
_symmetry.space_group_name_H-M   'P 1'
#
loop_
_entity.id
_entity.type
_entity.pdbx_description
1 polymer ?
#
loop_
_entity_poly.entity_id
_entity_poly.type
_entity_poly.pdbx_seq_one_letter_code
_entity_poly.pdbx_strand_id
1 'polypeptide(L)'
;MVVAILYTVVSGFSTIVYTDVYQSLFMFVSFVIVAGMGFMVHLPDHFSVFLPGKTMMRSASGPGGSGLQTVLATKSEREVRSQTFLAMVLLSLRWAFSGGIAVMGIHYSMQHAGVVLDPERVVPVVISKVLPVGVKGIVLASLLAAALTTFDTTINSSSSYWTVDIYQALINPNASERQLLWHARLSSVFVMLAGLFLSLDVSTINRIWGFMAISMAGGLIWPFFFSWYWARFNALSCLLGVVTGYIAAFSVFIIVVKAWTQSLVLAVVLVATLPLIYLKWYVKLKDRSAGLCKEDLNASLLGSA
;
A
#
# COMPACT_ATOMS: atom_id res chain seq x y z
N MET A 1 -11.83 3.07 -15.61
CA MET A 1 -12.21 1.70 -15.22
C MET A 1 -12.56 0.81 -16.41
N VAL A 2 -13.41 1.21 -17.36
CA VAL A 2 -13.75 0.34 -18.52
C VAL A 2 -12.52 -0.13 -19.31
N VAL A 3 -11.59 0.78 -19.63
CA VAL A 3 -10.34 0.44 -20.32
C VAL A 3 -9.51 -0.56 -19.51
N ALA A 4 -9.43 -0.37 -18.19
CA ALA A 4 -8.73 -1.30 -17.30
C ALA A 4 -9.41 -2.67 -17.28
N ILE A 5 -10.74 -2.74 -17.09
CA ILE A 5 -11.50 -3.99 -17.11
C ILE A 5 -11.25 -4.77 -18.41
N LEU A 6 -11.38 -4.11 -19.56
CA LEU A 6 -11.16 -4.73 -20.86
C LEU A 6 -9.72 -5.21 -21.02
N TYR A 7 -8.76 -4.41 -20.55
CA TYR A 7 -7.35 -4.77 -20.60
C TYR A 7 -7.02 -5.93 -19.65
N THR A 8 -7.31 -5.83 -18.35
CA THR A 8 -6.96 -6.82 -17.32
C THR A 8 -7.67 -8.17 -17.52
N VAL A 9 -8.90 -8.20 -18.04
CA VAL A 9 -9.64 -9.45 -18.27
C VAL A 9 -9.11 -10.21 -19.51
N VAL A 10 -8.66 -9.48 -20.52
CA VAL A 10 -8.17 -10.04 -21.79
C VAL A 10 -6.67 -10.34 -21.72
N SER A 11 -5.91 -9.53 -20.98
CA SER A 11 -4.46 -9.65 -20.84
C SER A 11 -4.07 -10.78 -19.87
N GLY A 12 -3.12 -11.61 -20.28
CA GLY A 12 -2.46 -12.54 -19.37
C GLY A 12 -1.41 -11.83 -18.52
N PHE A 13 -0.93 -12.49 -17.46
CA PHE A 13 0.10 -11.95 -16.55
C PHE A 13 1.32 -11.38 -17.29
N SER A 14 1.80 -12.07 -18.34
CA SER A 14 2.94 -11.61 -19.14
C SER A 14 2.67 -10.27 -19.86
N THR A 15 1.46 -10.06 -20.37
CA THR A 15 1.09 -8.81 -21.05
C THR A 15 1.07 -7.64 -20.06
N ILE A 16 0.60 -7.87 -18.83
CA ILE A 16 0.62 -6.89 -17.73
C ILE A 16 2.06 -6.45 -17.44
N VAL A 17 3.00 -7.39 -17.36
CA VAL A 17 4.41 -7.06 -17.13
C VAL A 17 4.97 -6.17 -18.24
N TYR A 18 4.66 -6.45 -19.51
CA TYR A 18 5.13 -5.60 -20.61
C TYR A 18 4.55 -4.19 -20.53
N THR A 19 3.24 -4.05 -20.28
CA THR A 19 2.63 -2.73 -20.15
C THR A 19 3.18 -1.95 -18.97
N ASP A 20 3.44 -2.61 -17.84
CA ASP A 20 4.01 -1.98 -16.65
C ASP A 20 5.40 -1.42 -16.94
N VAL A 21 6.23 -2.14 -17.72
CA VAL A 21 7.54 -1.64 -18.15
C VAL A 21 7.39 -0.39 -19.01
N TYR A 22 6.55 -0.41 -20.04
CA TYR A 22 6.33 0.77 -20.90
C TYR A 22 5.75 1.96 -20.13
N GLN A 23 4.78 1.72 -19.24
CA GLN A 23 4.19 2.72 -18.37
C GLN A 23 5.25 3.32 -17.43
N SER A 24 6.14 2.49 -16.86
CA SER A 24 7.20 2.95 -15.96
C SER A 24 8.24 3.83 -16.66
N LEU A 25 8.63 3.49 -17.90
CA LEU A 25 9.52 4.32 -18.71
C LEU A 25 8.86 5.67 -19.01
N PHE A 26 7.57 5.65 -19.35
CA PHE A 26 6.82 6.86 -19.64
C PHE A 26 6.65 7.76 -18.40
N MET A 27 6.39 7.17 -17.23
CA MET A 27 6.38 7.88 -15.94
C MET A 27 7.73 8.49 -15.61
N PHE A 28 8.82 7.77 -15.85
CA PHE A 28 10.17 8.25 -15.59
C PHE A 28 10.49 9.51 -16.39
N VAL A 29 10.13 9.54 -17.67
CA VAL A 29 10.31 10.73 -18.53
C VAL A 29 9.53 11.93 -17.96
N SER A 30 8.28 11.72 -17.55
CA SER A 30 7.46 12.76 -16.91
C SER A 30 8.09 13.28 -15.62
N PHE A 31 8.64 12.39 -14.79
CA PHE A 31 9.31 12.76 -13.54
C PHE A 31 10.53 13.65 -13.78
N VAL A 32 11.37 13.31 -14.75
CA VAL A 32 12.56 14.10 -15.08
C VAL A 32 12.17 15.48 -15.61
N ILE A 33 11.19 15.57 -16.51
CA ILE A 33 10.74 16.84 -17.09
C ILE A 33 10.18 17.77 -16.00
N VAL A 34 9.27 17.27 -15.17
CA VAL A 34 8.62 18.07 -14.12
C VAL A 34 9.59 18.45 -13.01
N ALA A 35 10.49 17.55 -12.62
CA ALA A 35 11.53 17.86 -11.65
C ALA A 35 12.48 18.94 -12.18
N GLY A 36 12.91 18.83 -13.44
CA GLY A 36 13.73 19.83 -14.09
C GLY A 36 13.05 21.20 -14.16
N MET A 37 11.77 21.23 -14.56
CA MET A 37 10.99 22.48 -14.56
C MET A 37 10.86 23.07 -13.16
N GLY A 38 10.56 22.27 -12.15
CA GLY A 38 10.46 22.71 -10.77
C GLY A 38 11.78 23.27 -10.23
N PHE A 39 12.92 22.71 -10.63
CA PHE A 39 14.24 23.20 -10.22
C PHE A 39 14.58 24.58 -10.80
N MET A 40 14.02 24.93 -11.96
CA MET A 40 14.23 26.25 -12.58
C MET A 40 13.33 27.36 -12.00
N VAL A 41 12.37 26.99 -11.15
CA VAL A 41 11.47 27.96 -10.50
C VAL A 41 12.20 28.68 -9.38
N HIS A 42 12.13 30.01 -9.42
CA HIS A 42 12.69 30.85 -8.36
C HIS A 42 11.66 30.99 -7.24
N LEU A 43 12.04 30.51 -6.05
CA LEU A 43 11.31 30.67 -4.80
C LEU A 43 11.83 31.92 -4.05
N PRO A 44 11.04 32.49 -3.13
CA PRO A 44 11.50 33.58 -2.28
C PRO A 44 12.68 33.15 -1.40
N ASP A 45 13.54 34.12 -1.05
CA ASP A 45 14.78 33.91 -0.27
C ASP A 45 14.55 33.22 1.08
N HIS A 46 13.32 33.30 1.60
CA HIS A 46 12.91 32.65 2.84
C HIS A 46 11.61 31.87 2.63
N PHE A 47 11.67 30.55 2.87
CA PHE A 47 10.51 29.67 2.96
C PHE A 47 10.76 28.62 4.03
N SER A 48 9.69 28.14 4.66
CA SER A 48 9.78 27.06 5.65
C SER A 48 9.31 25.75 5.03
N VAL A 49 10.11 24.70 5.23
CA VAL A 49 9.73 23.34 4.86
C VAL A 49 9.40 22.58 6.12
N PHE A 50 8.16 22.11 6.22
CA PHE A 50 7.80 21.15 7.26
C PHE A 50 8.20 19.76 6.79
N LEU A 51 9.24 19.19 7.40
CA LEU A 51 9.59 17.78 7.23
C LEU A 51 8.83 16.96 8.27
N PRO A 52 7.79 16.20 7.88
CA PRO A 52 7.09 15.34 8.83
C PRO A 52 8.02 14.24 9.33
N GLY A 53 8.48 14.34 10.58
CA GLY A 53 9.43 13.41 11.20
C GLY A 53 8.94 11.97 11.46
N LYS A 54 7.77 11.57 10.94
CA LYS A 54 7.11 10.29 11.27
C LYS A 54 7.15 9.22 10.18
N THR A 55 7.90 9.39 9.09
CA THR A 55 7.87 8.44 7.96
C THR A 55 8.88 7.29 8.02
N MET A 56 9.68 7.18 9.08
CA MET A 56 10.82 6.27 9.13
C MET A 56 10.47 4.79 9.40
N MET A 57 9.25 4.48 9.88
CA MET A 57 8.84 3.11 10.22
C MET A 57 8.17 2.30 9.10
N ARG A 58 7.95 2.87 7.91
CA ARG A 58 7.24 2.17 6.82
C ARG A 58 8.03 0.99 6.25
N SER A 59 9.35 0.96 6.44
CA SER A 59 10.24 -0.09 5.92
C SER A 59 10.38 -1.31 6.85
N ALA A 60 9.89 -1.23 8.09
CA ALA A 60 10.13 -2.25 9.11
C ALA A 60 9.13 -3.43 9.07
N SER A 61 8.12 -3.38 8.20
CA SER A 61 7.09 -4.43 8.09
C SER A 61 7.42 -5.53 7.08
N GLY A 62 8.57 -5.47 6.40
CA GLY A 62 8.91 -6.36 5.30
C GLY A 62 7.96 -6.27 4.10
N PRO A 63 8.17 -7.10 3.06
CA PRO A 63 7.33 -7.13 1.88
C PRO A 63 5.97 -7.76 2.20
N GLY A 64 4.89 -7.01 1.98
CA GLY A 64 3.51 -7.49 2.02
C GLY A 64 2.81 -7.30 0.68
N GLY A 65 1.81 -8.13 0.39
CA GLY A 65 1.01 -8.00 -0.83
C GLY A 65 1.79 -8.31 -2.12
N SER A 66 1.60 -7.48 -3.14
CA SER A 66 2.25 -7.62 -4.45
C SER A 66 3.77 -7.63 -4.39
N GLY A 67 4.38 -6.92 -3.42
CA GLY A 67 5.83 -6.91 -3.22
C GLY A 67 6.38 -8.29 -2.85
N LEU A 68 5.64 -9.09 -2.09
CA LEU A 68 6.05 -10.46 -1.75
C LEU A 68 5.95 -11.36 -2.99
N GLN A 69 4.91 -11.21 -3.81
CA GLN A 69 4.75 -11.96 -5.06
C GLN A 69 5.91 -11.69 -6.02
N THR A 70 6.36 -10.44 -6.14
CA THR A 70 7.50 -10.12 -7.01
C THR A 70 8.79 -10.71 -6.50
N VAL A 71 9.03 -10.68 -5.18
CA VAL A 71 10.21 -11.31 -4.56
C VAL A 71 10.21 -12.81 -4.81
N LEU A 72 9.08 -13.49 -4.60
CA LEU A 72 8.94 -14.94 -4.79
C LEU A 72 9.02 -15.36 -6.27
N ALA A 73 8.74 -14.45 -7.21
CA ALA A 73 8.86 -14.71 -8.64
C ALA A 73 10.29 -14.58 -9.18
N THR A 74 11.24 -14.05 -8.41
CA THR A 74 12.64 -13.96 -8.83
C THR A 74 13.35 -15.31 -8.74
N LYS A 75 14.41 -15.50 -9.55
CA LYS A 75 15.10 -16.79 -9.63
C LYS A 75 16.18 -16.97 -8.54
N SER A 76 16.67 -15.88 -7.97
CA SER A 76 17.75 -15.91 -6.97
C SER A 76 17.73 -14.70 -6.04
N GLU A 77 18.33 -14.84 -4.86
CA GLU A 77 18.48 -13.74 -3.89
C GLU A 77 19.26 -12.53 -4.46
N ARG A 78 20.22 -12.79 -5.37
CA ARG A 78 20.96 -11.72 -6.05
C ARG A 78 20.02 -10.86 -6.91
N GLU A 79 19.08 -11.49 -7.61
CA GLU A 79 18.06 -10.80 -8.41
C GLU A 79 17.11 -10.00 -7.50
N VAL A 80 16.63 -10.58 -6.39
CA VAL A 80 15.79 -9.87 -5.40
C VAL A 80 16.45 -8.57 -4.93
N ARG A 81 17.73 -8.66 -4.54
CA ARG A 81 18.48 -7.49 -4.05
C ARG A 81 18.63 -6.43 -5.13
N SER A 82 18.95 -6.83 -6.36
CA SER A 82 19.09 -5.90 -7.47
C SER A 82 17.75 -5.23 -7.82
N GLN A 83 16.68 -6.00 -7.86
CA GLN A 83 15.33 -5.50 -8.11
C GLN A 83 14.90 -4.52 -7.02
N THR A 84 15.11 -4.88 -5.75
CA THR A 84 14.74 -4.04 -4.60
C THR A 84 15.52 -2.74 -4.60
N PHE A 85 16.82 -2.79 -4.88
CA PHE A 85 17.65 -1.60 -4.99
C PHE A 85 17.17 -0.68 -6.12
N LEU A 86 16.92 -1.24 -7.31
CA LEU A 86 16.39 -0.48 -8.45
C LEU A 86 15.04 0.16 -8.10
N ALA A 87 14.13 -0.57 -7.46
CA ALA A 87 12.84 -0.07 -7.04
C ALA A 87 12.98 1.11 -6.05
N MET A 88 13.91 1.03 -5.09
CA MET A 88 14.18 2.13 -4.15
C MET A 88 14.68 3.39 -4.87
N VAL A 89 15.61 3.23 -5.82
CA VAL A 89 16.14 4.34 -6.62
C VAL A 89 15.02 4.99 -7.45
N LEU A 90 14.24 4.19 -8.17
CA LEU A 90 13.15 4.72 -9.02
C LEU A 90 12.03 5.36 -8.18
N LEU A 91 11.71 4.80 -7.01
CA LEU A 91 10.72 5.38 -6.10
C LEU A 91 11.19 6.72 -5.52
N SER A 92 12.51 6.89 -5.31
CA SER A 92 13.06 8.15 -4.82
C SER A 92 12.79 9.31 -5.79
N LEU A 93 12.80 9.06 -7.10
CA LEU A 93 12.55 10.08 -8.14
C LEU A 93 11.12 10.61 -8.12
N ARG A 94 10.17 9.84 -7.59
CA ARG A 94 8.80 10.31 -7.37
C ARG A 94 8.77 11.56 -6.49
N TRP A 95 9.65 11.65 -5.49
CA TRP A 95 9.71 12.82 -4.62
C TRP A 95 10.19 14.07 -5.37
N ALA A 96 11.07 13.92 -6.36
CA ALA A 96 11.48 15.02 -7.22
C ALA A 96 10.31 15.53 -8.09
N PHE A 97 9.51 14.62 -8.67
CA PHE A 97 8.28 14.98 -9.37
C PHE A 97 7.29 15.72 -8.46
N SER A 98 6.99 15.16 -7.28
CA SER A 98 6.06 15.79 -6.32
C SER A 98 6.56 17.14 -5.84
N GLY A 99 7.86 17.27 -5.57
CA GLY A 99 8.51 18.53 -5.21
C GLY A 99 8.38 19.56 -6.34
N GLY A 100 8.65 19.16 -7.59
CA GLY A 100 8.51 20.05 -8.74
C GLY A 100 7.09 20.58 -8.92
N ILE A 101 6.07 19.72 -8.79
CA ILE A 101 4.66 20.15 -8.80
C ILE A 101 4.37 21.11 -7.65
N ALA A 102 4.82 20.80 -6.43
CA ALA A 102 4.58 21.65 -5.26
C ALA A 102 5.20 23.04 -5.42
N VAL A 103 6.47 23.12 -5.83
CA VAL A 103 7.19 24.37 -6.06
C VAL A 103 6.52 25.21 -7.14
N MET A 104 6.14 24.60 -8.27
CA MET A 104 5.40 25.29 -9.33
C MET A 104 4.04 25.79 -8.84
N GLY A 105 3.33 25.03 -8.01
CA GLY A 105 2.05 25.43 -7.42
C GLY A 105 2.18 26.62 -6.47
N ILE A 106 3.20 26.61 -5.60
CA ILE A 106 3.53 27.71 -4.69
C ILE A 106 3.86 28.97 -5.49
N HIS A 107 4.74 28.85 -6.49
CA HIS A 107 5.12 29.98 -7.34
C HIS A 107 3.91 30.58 -8.08
N TYR A 108 3.02 29.75 -8.60
CA TYR A 108 1.77 30.20 -9.21
C TYR A 108 0.87 30.96 -8.23
N SER A 109 0.71 30.44 -7.00
CA SER A 109 -0.06 31.11 -5.93
C SER A 109 0.54 32.47 -5.55
N MET A 110 1.87 32.59 -5.52
CA MET A 110 2.56 33.86 -5.22
C MET A 110 2.35 34.93 -6.30
N GLN A 111 2.31 34.54 -7.58
CA GLN A 111 2.08 35.47 -8.69
C GLN A 111 0.62 35.96 -8.77
N HIS A 112 -0.33 35.24 -8.18
CA HIS A 112 -1.75 35.55 -8.25
C HIS A 112 -2.29 35.91 -6.87
N ALA A 113 -2.28 37.21 -6.57
CA ALA A 113 -2.75 37.74 -5.29
C ALA A 113 -4.15 37.21 -4.91
N GLY A 114 -4.27 36.65 -3.70
CA GLY A 114 -5.52 36.11 -3.16
C GLY A 114 -5.82 34.64 -3.49
N VAL A 115 -4.98 33.97 -4.29
CA VAL A 115 -5.15 32.54 -4.60
C VAL A 115 -4.46 31.68 -3.54
N VAL A 116 -5.19 31.21 -2.54
CA VAL A 116 -4.74 30.12 -1.66
C VAL A 116 -5.13 28.79 -2.31
N LEU A 117 -4.13 28.00 -2.72
CA LEU A 117 -4.38 26.70 -3.31
C LEU A 117 -4.71 25.68 -2.21
N ASP A 118 -5.88 25.07 -2.33
CA ASP A 118 -6.21 23.84 -1.62
C ASP A 118 -5.15 22.77 -1.96
N PRO A 119 -4.48 22.15 -0.97
CA PRO A 119 -3.51 21.07 -1.19
C PRO A 119 -4.04 19.94 -2.09
N GLU A 120 -5.36 19.66 -2.05
CA GLU A 120 -5.98 18.64 -2.91
C GLU A 120 -6.08 19.06 -4.38
N ARG A 121 -5.94 20.36 -4.68
CA ARG A 121 -6.09 20.94 -6.03
C ARG A 121 -4.78 21.44 -6.64
N VAL A 122 -3.66 21.34 -5.94
CA VAL A 122 -2.35 21.81 -6.45
C VAL A 122 -1.99 21.12 -7.77
N VAL A 123 -2.10 19.78 -7.82
CA VAL A 123 -1.78 18.99 -9.02
C VAL A 123 -2.60 19.42 -10.25
N PRO A 124 -3.95 19.45 -10.22
CA PRO A 124 -4.72 19.86 -11.40
C PRO A 124 -4.51 21.33 -11.78
N VAL A 125 -4.23 22.23 -10.82
CA VAL A 125 -3.91 23.63 -11.13
C VAL A 125 -2.58 23.75 -11.86
N VAL A 126 -1.52 23.11 -11.37
CA VAL A 126 -0.20 23.14 -12.03
C VAL A 126 -0.29 22.58 -13.45
N ILE A 127 -0.97 21.44 -13.62
CA ILE A 127 -1.14 20.84 -14.94
C ILE A 127 -1.92 21.77 -15.89
N SER A 128 -3.00 22.38 -15.41
CA SER A 128 -3.88 23.18 -16.29
C SER A 128 -3.33 24.57 -16.58
N LYS A 129 -2.69 25.22 -15.59
CA LYS A 129 -2.30 26.64 -15.63
C LYS A 129 -0.82 26.91 -15.79
N VAL A 130 0.06 25.99 -15.38
CA VAL A 130 1.52 26.23 -15.36
C VAL A 130 2.23 25.46 -16.46
N LEU A 131 1.87 24.20 -16.71
CA LEU A 131 2.58 23.37 -17.69
C LEU A 131 2.29 23.80 -19.15
N PRO A 132 3.32 23.88 -20.00
CA PRO A 132 3.15 24.19 -21.42
C PRO A 132 2.42 23.07 -22.16
N VAL A 133 1.89 23.42 -23.34
CA VAL A 133 1.30 22.44 -24.27
C VAL A 133 2.37 21.41 -24.64
N GLY A 134 1.99 20.14 -24.76
CA GLY A 134 2.93 19.01 -24.90
C GLY A 134 3.29 18.39 -23.54
N VAL A 135 4.01 19.13 -22.67
CA VAL A 135 4.37 18.63 -21.32
C VAL A 135 3.13 18.29 -20.51
N LYS A 136 2.09 19.13 -20.58
CA LYS A 136 0.78 18.85 -19.99
C LYS A 136 0.21 17.48 -20.40
N GLY A 137 0.32 17.14 -21.68
CA GLY A 137 -0.13 15.86 -22.23
C GLY A 137 0.70 14.69 -21.69
N ILE A 138 2.03 14.84 -21.66
CA ILE A 138 2.94 13.84 -21.09
C ILE A 138 2.61 13.57 -19.61
N VAL A 139 2.43 14.63 -18.82
CA VAL A 139 2.10 14.50 -17.39
C VAL A 139 0.75 13.82 -17.21
N LEU A 140 -0.30 14.24 -17.93
CA LEU A 140 -1.62 13.61 -17.85
C LEU A 140 -1.58 12.13 -18.23
N ALA A 141 -0.91 11.79 -19.34
CA ALA A 141 -0.74 10.40 -19.74
C ALA A 141 0.08 9.58 -18.72
N SER A 142 1.10 10.18 -18.10
CA SER A 142 1.89 9.53 -17.04
C SER A 142 1.09 9.26 -15.77
N LEU A 143 0.19 10.17 -15.38
CA LEU A 143 -0.68 9.99 -14.23
C LEU A 143 -1.74 8.91 -14.50
N LEU A 144 -2.26 8.85 -15.73
CA LEU A 144 -3.14 7.76 -16.15
C LEU A 144 -2.41 6.42 -16.15
N ALA A 145 -1.18 6.37 -16.68
CA ALA A 145 -0.33 5.19 -16.64
C ALA A 145 -0.08 4.72 -15.20
N ALA A 146 0.31 5.62 -14.30
CA ALA A 146 0.51 5.32 -12.88
C ALA A 146 -0.75 4.75 -12.20
N ALA A 147 -1.91 5.34 -12.51
CA ALA A 147 -3.18 4.87 -12.00
C ALA A 147 -3.53 3.47 -12.52
N LEU A 148 -3.29 3.20 -13.81
CA LEU A 148 -3.52 1.88 -14.42
C LEU A 148 -2.60 0.81 -13.84
N THR A 149 -1.29 1.06 -13.72
CA THR A 149 -0.34 0.11 -13.10
C THR A 149 -0.78 -0.28 -11.68
N THR A 150 -1.18 0.72 -10.88
CA THR A 150 -1.62 0.49 -9.49
C THR A 150 -2.92 -0.31 -9.47
N PHE A 151 -3.83 0.01 -10.37
CA PHE A 151 -5.11 -0.67 -10.51
C PHE A 151 -4.91 -2.14 -10.91
N ASP A 152 -4.12 -2.41 -11.96
CA ASP A 152 -3.82 -3.76 -12.46
C ASP A 152 -3.15 -4.62 -11.38
N THR A 153 -2.16 -4.07 -10.67
CA THR A 153 -1.49 -4.77 -9.56
C THR A 153 -2.48 -5.13 -8.46
N THR A 154 -3.36 -4.20 -8.09
CA THR A 154 -4.35 -4.43 -7.02
C THR A 154 -5.34 -5.52 -7.41
N ILE A 155 -5.90 -5.45 -8.62
CA ILE A 155 -6.85 -6.44 -9.14
C ILE A 155 -6.19 -7.82 -9.28
N ASN A 156 -4.96 -7.88 -9.80
CA ASN A 156 -4.22 -9.13 -9.92
C ASN A 156 -3.94 -9.77 -8.55
N SER A 157 -3.53 -8.98 -7.55
CA SER A 157 -3.34 -9.49 -6.19
C SER A 157 -4.65 -9.99 -5.56
N SER A 158 -5.74 -9.24 -5.70
CA SER A 158 -7.07 -9.67 -5.22
C SER A 158 -7.54 -10.97 -5.89
N SER A 159 -7.27 -11.10 -7.19
CA SER A 159 -7.56 -12.32 -7.95
C SER A 159 -6.81 -13.52 -7.39
N SER A 160 -5.50 -13.39 -7.14
CA SER A 160 -4.68 -14.46 -6.57
C SER A 160 -5.14 -14.88 -5.17
N TYR A 161 -5.53 -13.92 -4.31
CA TYR A 161 -6.09 -14.22 -3.00
C TYR A 161 -7.39 -15.04 -3.12
N TRP A 162 -8.25 -14.67 -4.06
CA TRP A 162 -9.46 -15.46 -4.32
C TRP A 162 -9.12 -16.86 -4.85
N THR A 163 -8.24 -16.98 -5.83
CA THR A 163 -8.00 -18.27 -6.50
C THR A 163 -7.19 -19.25 -5.67
N VAL A 164 -6.09 -18.79 -5.06
CA VAL A 164 -5.16 -19.66 -4.33
C VAL A 164 -5.63 -19.87 -2.89
N ASP A 165 -5.89 -18.78 -2.17
CA ASP A 165 -6.12 -18.84 -0.72
C ASP A 165 -7.56 -19.22 -0.36
N ILE A 166 -8.53 -18.96 -1.24
CA ILE A 166 -9.94 -19.28 -0.99
C ILE A 166 -10.40 -20.45 -1.87
N TYR A 167 -10.40 -20.27 -3.19
CA TYR A 167 -11.00 -21.24 -4.09
C TYR A 167 -10.22 -22.56 -4.10
N GLN A 168 -8.91 -22.53 -4.34
CA GLN A 168 -8.11 -23.74 -4.35
C GLN A 168 -7.96 -24.32 -2.94
N ALA A 169 -7.55 -23.51 -1.96
CA ALA A 169 -7.29 -24.03 -0.61
C ALA A 169 -8.54 -24.56 0.12
N LEU A 170 -9.71 -23.94 -0.06
CA LEU A 170 -10.90 -24.23 0.76
C LEU A 170 -12.08 -24.84 -0.02
N ILE A 171 -12.24 -24.52 -1.31
CA ILE A 171 -13.44 -24.91 -2.08
C ILE A 171 -13.15 -26.11 -2.99
N ASN A 172 -12.06 -26.07 -3.76
CA ASN A 172 -11.68 -27.11 -4.70
C ASN A 172 -10.15 -27.28 -4.78
N PRO A 173 -9.55 -28.10 -3.89
CA PRO A 173 -8.11 -28.36 -3.86
C PRO A 173 -7.53 -28.93 -5.16
N ASN A 174 -8.34 -29.65 -5.93
CA ASN A 174 -7.94 -30.29 -7.18
C ASN A 174 -8.32 -29.46 -8.42
N ALA A 175 -8.50 -28.15 -8.26
CA ALA A 175 -8.84 -27.26 -9.36
C ALA A 175 -7.78 -27.30 -10.47
N SER A 176 -8.23 -27.53 -11.71
CA SER A 176 -7.38 -27.43 -12.89
C SER A 176 -6.94 -25.99 -13.15
N GLU A 177 -5.82 -25.79 -13.85
CA GLU A 177 -5.34 -24.46 -14.25
C GLU A 177 -6.41 -23.65 -14.99
N ARG A 178 -7.19 -24.30 -15.86
CA ARG A 178 -8.27 -23.66 -16.60
C ARG A 178 -9.37 -23.13 -15.65
N GLN A 179 -9.70 -23.87 -14.59
CA GLN A 179 -10.67 -23.42 -13.59
C GLN A 179 -10.11 -22.24 -12.79
N LEU A 180 -8.84 -22.30 -12.38
CA LEU A 180 -8.18 -21.21 -11.66
C LEU A 180 -8.17 -19.92 -12.49
N LEU A 181 -7.84 -20.01 -13.79
CA LEU A 181 -7.87 -18.85 -14.69
C LEU A 181 -9.28 -18.26 -14.85
N TRP A 182 -10.32 -19.09 -14.90
CA TRP A 182 -11.70 -18.59 -14.94
C TRP A 182 -12.10 -17.90 -13.65
N HIS A 183 -11.79 -18.48 -12.50
CA HIS A 183 -12.07 -17.87 -11.19
C HIS A 183 -11.27 -16.58 -10.98
N ALA A 184 -10.04 -16.49 -11.50
CA ALA A 184 -9.23 -15.27 -11.49
C ALA A 184 -9.92 -14.12 -12.25
N ARG A 185 -10.43 -14.40 -13.45
CA ARG A 185 -11.14 -13.40 -14.27
C ARG A 185 -12.45 -12.96 -13.61
N LEU A 186 -13.22 -13.91 -13.07
CA LEU A 186 -14.49 -13.62 -12.40
C LEU A 186 -14.29 -12.77 -11.14
N SER A 187 -13.32 -13.12 -10.29
CA SER A 187 -13.02 -12.35 -9.08
C SER A 187 -12.52 -10.95 -9.42
N SER A 188 -11.69 -10.81 -10.46
CA SER A 188 -11.24 -9.52 -10.98
C SER A 188 -12.42 -8.63 -11.36
N VAL A 189 -13.35 -9.13 -12.18
CA VAL A 189 -14.56 -8.40 -12.59
C VAL A 189 -15.40 -8.00 -11.37
N PHE A 190 -15.61 -8.94 -10.44
CA PHE A 190 -16.36 -8.68 -9.22
C PHE A 190 -15.74 -7.55 -8.37
N VAL A 191 -14.44 -7.61 -8.10
CA VAL A 191 -13.73 -6.58 -7.31
C VAL A 191 -13.77 -5.22 -8.02
N MET A 192 -13.63 -5.19 -9.35
CA MET A 192 -13.72 -3.96 -10.13
C MET A 192 -15.12 -3.33 -10.06
N LEU A 193 -16.18 -4.13 -10.19
CA LEU A 193 -17.55 -3.64 -10.05
C LEU A 193 -17.84 -3.15 -8.62
N ALA A 194 -17.43 -3.91 -7.60
CA ALA A 194 -17.58 -3.52 -6.20
C ALA A 194 -16.87 -2.18 -5.90
N GLY A 195 -15.64 -2.01 -6.39
CA GLY A 195 -14.90 -0.76 -6.27
C GLY A 195 -15.57 0.41 -7.00
N LEU A 196 -16.14 0.16 -8.19
CA LEU A 196 -16.90 1.17 -8.93
C LEU A 196 -18.13 1.64 -8.14
N PHE A 197 -18.93 0.70 -7.61
CA PHE A 197 -20.11 1.04 -6.82
C PHE A 197 -19.76 1.81 -5.55
N LEU A 198 -18.71 1.40 -4.83
CA LEU A 198 -18.23 2.13 -3.66
C LEU A 198 -17.74 3.53 -4.01
N SER A 199 -17.12 3.71 -5.18
CA SER A 199 -16.64 5.03 -5.64
C SER A 199 -17.76 6.04 -5.88
N LEU A 200 -19.01 5.61 -6.11
CA LEU A 200 -20.13 6.52 -6.35
C LEU A 200 -20.56 7.29 -5.09
N ASP A 201 -20.31 6.74 -3.90
CA ASP A 201 -20.68 7.35 -2.61
C ASP A 201 -19.55 8.17 -1.97
N VAL A 202 -18.31 8.06 -2.48
CA VAL A 202 -17.17 8.69 -1.84
C VAL A 202 -16.98 10.13 -2.31
N SER A 203 -17.27 11.07 -1.40
CA SER A 203 -17.19 12.51 -1.65
C SER A 203 -15.83 13.16 -1.35
N THR A 204 -14.93 12.49 -0.62
CA THR A 204 -13.62 13.08 -0.24
C THR A 204 -12.52 12.02 -0.15
N ILE A 205 -11.34 12.37 -0.67
CA ILE A 205 -10.14 11.51 -0.69
C ILE A 205 -9.68 11.14 0.73
N ASN A 206 -9.82 12.05 1.70
CA ASN A 206 -9.49 11.80 3.12
C ASN A 206 -10.28 10.64 3.76
N ARG A 207 -11.51 10.36 3.30
CA ARG A 207 -12.32 9.24 3.80
C ARG A 207 -11.68 7.90 3.40
N ILE A 208 -11.22 7.80 2.16
CA ILE A 208 -10.51 6.63 1.63
C ILE A 208 -9.17 6.44 2.35
N TRP A 209 -8.38 7.52 2.46
CA TRP A 209 -7.09 7.47 3.14
C TRP A 209 -7.21 7.05 4.60
N GLY A 210 -8.20 7.55 5.32
CA GLY A 210 -8.44 7.15 6.71
C GLY A 210 -8.73 5.66 6.84
N PHE A 211 -9.64 5.14 6.01
CA PHE A 211 -9.93 3.70 5.96
C PHE A 211 -8.68 2.87 5.61
N MET A 212 -7.95 3.25 4.56
CA MET A 212 -6.73 2.56 4.15
C MET A 212 -5.65 2.60 5.25
N ALA A 213 -5.45 3.75 5.90
CA ALA A 213 -4.45 3.89 6.94
C ALA A 213 -4.75 3.00 8.15
N ILE A 214 -6.02 2.96 8.61
CA ILE A 214 -6.43 2.15 9.76
C ILE A 214 -6.44 0.66 9.42
N SER A 215 -6.97 0.27 8.27
CA SER A 215 -6.97 -1.13 7.83
C SER A 215 -5.56 -1.66 7.58
N MET A 216 -4.68 -0.88 6.94
CA MET A 216 -3.29 -1.29 6.73
C MET A 216 -2.50 -1.29 8.03
N ALA A 217 -2.53 -0.22 8.83
CA ALA A 217 -1.73 -0.16 10.06
C ALA A 217 -2.27 -1.12 11.12
N GLY A 218 -3.53 -0.94 11.51
CA GLY A 218 -4.17 -1.69 12.58
C GLY A 218 -4.56 -3.11 12.20
N GLY A 219 -5.01 -3.31 10.96
CA GLY A 219 -5.49 -4.60 10.48
C GLY A 219 -4.42 -5.51 9.88
N LEU A 220 -3.24 -4.99 9.50
CA LEU A 220 -2.19 -5.79 8.86
C LEU A 220 -0.81 -5.52 9.46
N ILE A 221 -0.26 -4.32 9.28
CA ILE A 221 1.14 -4.00 9.60
C ILE A 221 1.45 -4.29 11.07
N TRP A 222 0.64 -3.83 12.02
CA TRP A 222 0.95 -4.04 13.44
C TRP A 222 0.84 -5.51 13.88
N PRO A 223 -0.25 -6.26 13.59
CA PRO A 223 -0.29 -7.68 13.90
C PRO A 223 0.89 -8.47 13.32
N PHE A 224 1.25 -8.24 12.05
CA PHE A 224 2.36 -8.94 11.42
C PHE A 224 3.73 -8.47 11.95
N PHE A 225 3.92 -7.18 12.19
CA PHE A 225 5.14 -6.64 12.80
C PHE A 225 5.38 -7.28 14.18
N PHE A 226 4.37 -7.30 15.04
CA PHE A 226 4.50 -7.95 16.35
C PHE A 226 4.74 -9.46 16.23
N SER A 227 4.21 -10.12 15.20
CA SER A 227 4.47 -11.54 14.97
C SER A 227 5.94 -11.86 14.69
N TRP A 228 6.69 -10.95 14.08
CA TRP A 228 8.10 -11.14 13.76
C TRP A 228 9.04 -10.70 14.89
N TYR A 229 8.73 -9.58 15.53
CA TYR A 229 9.64 -8.95 16.50
C TYR A 229 9.32 -9.30 17.95
N TRP A 230 8.12 -9.80 18.25
CA TRP A 230 7.73 -10.14 19.61
C TRP A 230 7.53 -11.64 19.75
N ALA A 231 8.52 -12.32 20.32
CA ALA A 231 8.54 -13.78 20.51
C ALA A 231 7.34 -14.35 21.31
N ARG A 232 6.55 -13.51 21.98
CA ARG A 232 5.36 -13.91 22.75
C ARG A 232 4.06 -13.74 21.98
N PHE A 233 4.11 -13.17 20.79
CA PHE A 233 2.96 -12.95 19.93
C PHE A 233 2.48 -14.28 19.34
N ASN A 234 1.18 -14.56 19.46
CA ASN A 234 0.59 -15.84 19.04
C ASN A 234 -0.46 -15.64 17.93
N ALA A 235 -0.81 -16.72 17.24
CA ALA A 235 -1.74 -16.69 16.11
C ALA A 235 -3.13 -16.13 16.45
N LEU A 236 -3.65 -16.37 17.66
CA LEU A 236 -4.95 -15.82 18.08
C LEU A 236 -4.87 -14.31 18.29
N SER A 237 -3.80 -13.82 18.92
CA SER A 237 -3.56 -12.38 19.09
C SER A 237 -3.37 -11.69 17.74
N CYS A 238 -2.74 -12.37 16.77
CA CYS A 238 -2.66 -11.91 15.39
C CYS A 238 -4.06 -11.74 14.78
N LEU A 239 -4.87 -12.81 14.82
CA LEU A 239 -6.23 -12.82 14.26
C LEU A 239 -7.11 -11.73 14.89
N LEU A 240 -7.14 -11.63 16.22
CA LEU A 240 -7.92 -10.60 16.91
C LEU A 240 -7.43 -9.18 16.57
N GLY A 241 -6.11 -9.00 16.41
CA GLY A 241 -5.53 -7.73 15.97
C GLY A 241 -6.01 -7.33 14.58
N VAL A 242 -5.94 -8.26 13.63
CA VAL A 242 -6.44 -8.09 12.26
C VAL A 242 -7.92 -7.70 12.28
N VAL A 243 -8.76 -8.50 12.96
CA VAL A 243 -10.22 -8.29 13.02
C VAL A 243 -10.56 -6.94 13.66
N THR A 244 -9.94 -6.59 14.79
CA THR A 244 -10.19 -5.32 15.49
C THR A 244 -9.80 -4.13 14.61
N GLY A 245 -8.68 -4.22 13.89
CA GLY A 245 -8.24 -3.19 12.96
C GLY A 245 -9.21 -2.97 11.80
N TYR A 246 -9.72 -4.04 11.19
CA TYR A 246 -10.73 -3.94 10.12
C TYR A 246 -12.07 -3.40 10.62
N ILE A 247 -12.56 -3.85 11.78
CA ILE A 247 -13.80 -3.33 12.37
C ILE A 247 -13.69 -1.82 12.62
N ALA A 248 -12.57 -1.37 13.19
CA ALA A 248 -12.31 0.04 13.40
C ALA A 248 -12.25 0.83 12.08
N ALA A 249 -11.59 0.29 11.05
CA ALA A 249 -11.52 0.91 9.73
C ALA A 249 -12.92 1.09 9.12
N PHE A 250 -13.74 0.04 9.09
CA PHE A 250 -15.11 0.10 8.57
C PHE A 250 -15.98 1.07 9.37
N SER A 251 -15.85 1.10 10.70
CA SER A 251 -16.59 2.02 11.55
C SER A 251 -16.26 3.49 11.22
N VAL A 252 -14.99 3.82 11.04
CA VAL A 252 -14.53 5.15 10.62
C VAL A 252 -15.01 5.51 9.22
N PHE A 253 -15.04 4.54 8.31
CA PHE A 253 -15.50 4.74 6.94
C PHE A 253 -17.02 5.06 6.89
N ILE A 254 -17.82 4.43 7.74
CA ILE A 254 -19.28 4.63 7.81
C ILE A 254 -19.62 5.94 8.55
N ILE A 255 -18.98 6.21 9.70
CA ILE A 255 -19.35 7.32 10.60
C ILE A 255 -18.84 8.69 10.09
N VAL A 256 -17.95 8.70 9.09
CA VAL A 256 -17.36 9.91 8.49
C VAL A 256 -16.72 10.82 9.54
N VAL A 257 -15.50 10.46 9.94
CA VAL A 257 -14.78 11.10 11.04
C VAL A 257 -13.63 11.99 10.54
N LYS A 258 -13.34 13.08 11.26
CA LYS A 258 -12.27 14.05 10.93
C LYS A 258 -10.88 13.38 10.94
N ALA A 259 -9.91 13.95 10.22
CA ALA A 259 -8.55 13.39 10.14
C ALA A 259 -7.88 13.15 11.51
N TRP A 260 -8.03 14.09 12.45
CA TRP A 260 -7.48 13.94 13.80
C TRP A 260 -8.10 12.76 14.57
N THR A 261 -9.40 12.53 14.42
CA THR A 261 -10.08 11.39 15.04
C THR A 261 -9.63 10.04 14.45
N GLN A 262 -9.23 10.01 13.17
CA GLN A 262 -8.66 8.81 12.56
C GLN A 262 -7.33 8.40 13.21
N SER A 263 -6.48 9.38 13.55
CA SER A 263 -5.21 9.13 14.25
C SER A 263 -5.43 8.61 15.67
N LEU A 264 -6.47 9.10 16.36
CA LEU A 264 -6.86 8.59 17.68
C LEU A 264 -7.39 7.17 17.61
N VAL A 265 -8.24 6.84 16.63
CA VAL A 265 -8.74 5.48 16.41
C VAL A 265 -7.57 4.52 16.15
N LEU A 266 -6.59 4.93 15.35
CA LEU A 266 -5.38 4.16 15.11
C LEU A 266 -4.64 3.87 16.43
N ALA A 267 -4.41 4.89 17.26
CA ALA A 267 -3.78 4.71 18.57
C ALA A 267 -4.60 3.80 19.49
N VAL A 268 -5.93 3.91 19.50
CA VAL A 268 -6.82 3.05 20.28
C VAL A 268 -6.74 1.61 19.80
N VAL A 269 -6.73 1.34 18.49
CA VAL A 269 -6.56 -0.01 17.93
C VAL A 269 -5.22 -0.61 18.37
N LEU A 270 -4.14 0.17 18.33
CA LEU A 270 -2.83 -0.28 18.83
C LEU A 270 -2.93 -0.67 20.31
N VAL A 271 -3.48 0.21 21.14
CA VAL A 271 -3.59 -0.02 22.58
C VAL A 271 -4.55 -1.14 22.92
N ALA A 272 -5.64 -1.35 22.16
CA ALA A 272 -6.61 -2.41 22.40
C ALA A 272 -6.06 -3.80 22.02
N THR A 273 -5.16 -3.86 21.03
CA THR A 273 -4.54 -5.12 20.60
C THR A 273 -3.43 -5.56 21.55
N LEU A 274 -2.76 -4.64 22.27
CA LEU A 274 -1.70 -4.95 23.24
C LEU A 274 -2.16 -5.82 24.45
N PRO A 275 -3.30 -5.57 25.12
CA PRO A 275 -3.84 -6.40 26.20
C PRO A 275 -4.25 -7.80 25.74
N LEU A 276 -4.78 -7.96 24.52
CA LEU A 276 -5.15 -9.27 23.97
C LEU A 276 -3.92 -10.17 23.72
N ILE A 277 -2.74 -9.56 23.57
CA ILE A 277 -1.44 -10.25 23.54
C ILE A 277 -1.03 -10.68 24.95
N TYR A 278 -1.26 -9.84 25.96
CA TYR A 278 -0.79 -10.07 27.33
C TYR A 278 -1.69 -10.99 28.17
N LEU A 279 -3.02 -10.90 28.03
CA LEU A 279 -3.98 -11.66 28.85
C LEU A 279 -3.82 -13.18 28.69
N LYS A 280 -3.64 -13.67 27.46
CA LYS A 280 -3.47 -15.11 27.22
C LYS A 280 -2.10 -15.61 27.73
N TRP A 281 -1.08 -14.76 27.69
CA TRP A 281 0.24 -15.06 28.25
C TRP A 281 0.24 -15.07 29.78
N TYR A 282 -0.44 -14.11 30.42
CA TYR A 282 -0.60 -14.07 31.88
C TYR A 282 -1.37 -15.30 32.40
N VAL A 283 -2.41 -15.72 31.70
CA VAL A 283 -3.14 -16.96 32.01
C VAL A 283 -2.25 -18.20 31.86
N LYS A 284 -1.42 -18.26 30.81
CA LYS A 284 -0.50 -19.39 30.57
C LYS A 284 0.71 -19.44 31.53
N LEU A 285 1.10 -18.30 32.12
CA LEU A 285 2.08 -18.24 33.20
C LEU A 285 1.52 -18.75 34.53
N LYS A 286 0.23 -18.54 34.80
CA LYS A 286 -0.41 -19.04 36.02
C LYS A 286 -0.40 -20.58 36.08
N ASP A 287 -0.43 -21.24 34.92
CA ASP A 287 -0.34 -22.70 34.79
C ASP A 287 1.09 -23.26 34.71
N ARG A 288 2.12 -22.41 34.59
CA ARG A 288 3.51 -22.85 34.71
C ARG A 288 4.05 -22.37 36.06
N SER A 289 4.14 -23.29 37.02
CA SER A 289 5.03 -23.13 38.16
C SER A 289 6.40 -22.67 37.64
N ALA A 290 6.87 -21.55 38.18
CA ALA A 290 8.05 -20.86 37.69
C ALA A 290 9.29 -21.77 37.74
N GLY A 291 9.83 -22.09 36.57
CA GLY A 291 11.10 -22.79 36.43
C GLY A 291 11.19 -23.51 35.10
N LEU A 292 12.12 -23.10 34.24
CA LEU A 292 12.55 -23.94 33.12
C LEU A 292 13.19 -25.20 33.72
N CYS A 293 12.52 -26.35 33.64
CA CYS A 293 13.13 -27.60 34.03
C CYS A 293 14.25 -27.90 33.03
N LYS A 294 15.48 -28.09 33.52
CA LYS A 294 16.67 -28.42 32.70
C LYS A 294 16.47 -29.67 31.83
N GLU A 295 15.51 -30.52 32.16
CA GLU A 295 15.21 -31.77 31.47
C GLU A 295 14.65 -31.54 30.05
N ASP A 296 13.88 -30.47 29.83
CA ASP A 296 13.31 -30.15 28.51
C ASP A 296 14.38 -29.71 27.49
N LEU A 297 15.49 -29.14 27.95
CA LEU A 297 16.62 -28.75 27.09
C LEU A 297 17.43 -29.96 26.61
N ASN A 298 17.62 -30.96 27.48
CA ASN A 298 18.42 -32.15 27.13
C ASN A 298 17.66 -33.12 26.21
N ALA A 299 16.33 -33.19 26.28
CA ALA A 299 15.53 -34.04 25.39
C ALA A 299 15.58 -33.56 23.93
N SER A 300 15.73 -32.26 23.69
CA SER A 300 15.81 -31.70 22.33
C SER A 300 17.18 -31.87 21.65
N LEU A 301 18.26 -32.06 22.43
CA LEU A 301 19.62 -32.18 21.91
C LEU A 301 20.10 -33.63 21.78
N LEU A 302 19.45 -34.59 22.44
CA LEU A 302 19.83 -36.01 22.41
C LEU A 302 18.89 -36.88 21.54
N GLY A 303 17.86 -36.31 20.92
CA GLY A 303 16.94 -37.03 20.03
C GLY A 303 17.39 -37.13 18.56
N SER A 304 18.58 -36.64 18.22
CA SER A 304 19.13 -36.66 16.86
C SER A 304 20.61 -37.09 16.83
N ALA A 305 20.94 -38.18 17.52
CA ALA A 305 22.20 -38.89 17.36
C ALA A 305 21.91 -40.38 17.15
#